data_AF-A0A7K9Z5S0-F1
#
_entry.id   AF-A0A7K9Z5S0-F1
#
_cell.length_a   1.000
_cell.length_b   1.000
_cell.length_c   1.000
_cell.angle_alpha   90.00
_cell.angle_beta   90.00
_cell.angle_gamma   90.00
#
_symmetry.space_group_name_H-M   'P 1'
#
loop_
_entity.id
_entity.type
_entity.pdbx_description
1 polymer ?
#
loop_
_entity_poly.entity_id
_entity_poly.type
_entity_poly.pdbx_seq_one_letter_code
_entity_poly.pdbx_strand_id
1 'polypeptide(L)'
;QVKELGAVVYNCSCLAEDLGKIFEAYWALGVPGASIPAPWPDNYSTAFNAETPLQLALNDTAAAVYFSSSPPPLCAAGRTGDLDALLSVIDGAEAFVDVAVMSYLPSTEFSRPERFWPAIDDRLRKAVVERGVRLRLLAGCWRHSRASMFPFLKSLAAVADNRTRYHVEVGGVLYLKPGKATFLCILDSSTDFPPRNSPAGTSNWSGDYFERTAGSALVVAQPGAGAGTFRERLRDAFERDWGSPYSVDIGDAQSWGSRCGPR
;
A
#
# COMPACT_ATOMS: atom_id res chain seq x y z
N GLN A 1 12.26 -9.13 15.36
CA GLN A 1 10.85 -8.87 15.64
C GLN A 1 10.36 -7.98 14.53
N VAL A 2 9.64 -8.63 13.65
CA VAL A 2 8.92 -8.03 12.54
C VAL A 2 7.67 -7.39 13.09
N LYS A 3 7.26 -6.28 12.49
CA LYS A 3 5.92 -5.74 12.69
C LYS A 3 5.09 -6.09 11.47
N GLU A 4 3.96 -6.73 11.72
CA GLU A 4 2.93 -6.96 10.71
C GLU A 4 1.60 -6.40 11.20
N LEU A 5 0.76 -6.01 10.24
CA LEU A 5 -0.61 -5.59 10.51
C LEU A 5 -1.54 -6.52 9.72
N GLY A 6 -2.48 -7.14 10.43
CA GLY A 6 -3.55 -7.92 9.83
C GLY A 6 -4.89 -7.24 10.04
N ALA A 7 -5.79 -7.42 9.08
CA ALA A 7 -7.20 -7.14 9.24
C ALA A 7 -7.95 -8.46 9.44
N VAL A 8 -8.91 -8.48 10.36
CA VAL A 8 -9.83 -9.60 10.54
C VAL A 8 -11.25 -9.09 10.38
N VAL A 9 -12.02 -9.77 9.53
CA VAL A 9 -13.43 -9.47 9.29
C VAL A 9 -14.23 -10.71 9.69
N TYR A 10 -15.22 -10.53 10.55
CA TYR A 10 -16.07 -11.61 11.05
C TYR A 10 -17.44 -11.58 10.37
N ASN A 11 -18.08 -12.75 10.27
CA ASN A 11 -19.47 -12.90 9.80
C ASN A 11 -19.73 -12.32 8.39
N CYS A 12 -18.74 -12.38 7.50
CA CYS A 12 -18.84 -11.87 6.14
C CYS A 12 -18.47 -12.96 5.13
N SER A 13 -19.42 -13.85 4.80
CA SER A 13 -19.18 -14.97 3.88
C SER A 13 -18.86 -14.49 2.47
N CYS A 14 -19.53 -13.44 1.98
CA CYS A 14 -19.28 -12.87 0.65
C CYS A 14 -17.85 -12.38 0.46
N LEU A 15 -17.28 -11.71 1.47
CA LEU A 15 -15.89 -11.25 1.42
C LEU A 15 -14.90 -12.43 1.54
N ALA A 16 -15.22 -13.42 2.37
CA ALA A 16 -14.41 -14.63 2.51
C ALA A 16 -14.40 -15.48 1.22
N GLU A 17 -15.55 -15.65 0.57
CA GLU A 17 -15.67 -16.34 -0.72
C GLU A 17 -14.91 -15.60 -1.83
N ASP A 18 -15.00 -14.27 -1.86
CA ASP A 18 -14.28 -13.46 -2.86
C ASP A 18 -12.76 -13.54 -2.70
N LEU A 19 -12.25 -13.46 -1.47
CA LEU A 19 -10.84 -13.69 -1.18
C LEU A 19 -10.43 -15.14 -1.47
N GLY A 20 -11.31 -16.09 -1.18
CA GLY A 20 -11.11 -17.52 -1.46
C GLY A 20 -10.79 -17.78 -2.93
N LYS A 21 -11.44 -17.08 -3.87
CA LYS A 21 -11.13 -17.19 -5.31
C LYS A 21 -9.67 -16.87 -5.63
N ILE A 22 -9.08 -15.87 -4.97
CA ILE A 22 -7.66 -15.51 -5.16
C ILE A 22 -6.76 -16.64 -4.65
N PHE A 23 -7.06 -17.19 -3.48
CA PHE A 23 -6.29 -18.31 -2.92
C PHE A 23 -6.42 -19.60 -3.72
N GLU A 24 -7.62 -19.93 -4.20
CA GLU A 24 -7.86 -21.09 -5.06
C GLU A 24 -7.10 -20.95 -6.39
N ALA A 25 -7.01 -19.74 -6.96
CA ALA A 25 -6.20 -19.49 -8.15
C ALA A 25 -4.72 -19.79 -7.88
N TYR A 26 -4.19 -19.37 -6.72
CA TYR A 26 -2.81 -19.69 -6.32
C TYR A 26 -2.63 -21.19 -6.09
N TRP A 27 -3.60 -21.87 -5.51
CA TRP A 27 -3.56 -23.31 -5.29
C TRP A 27 -3.56 -24.09 -6.61
N ALA A 28 -4.40 -23.69 -7.56
CA ALA A 28 -4.46 -24.27 -8.90
C ALA A 28 -3.16 -24.08 -9.68
N LEU A 29 -2.44 -22.97 -9.46
CA LEU A 29 -1.12 -22.73 -10.07
C LEU A 29 0.04 -23.37 -9.30
N GLY A 30 -0.20 -23.85 -8.07
CA GLY A 30 0.80 -24.51 -7.24
C GLY A 30 1.15 -25.93 -7.68
N VAL A 31 0.41 -26.51 -8.64
CA VAL A 31 0.66 -27.87 -9.12
C VAL A 31 1.75 -27.91 -10.21
N PRO A 32 2.59 -28.98 -10.26
CA PRO A 32 3.64 -29.09 -11.26
C PRO A 32 3.10 -29.00 -12.70
N GLY A 33 3.71 -28.13 -13.52
CA GLY A 33 3.32 -27.94 -14.91
C GLY A 33 2.08 -27.07 -15.12
N ALA A 34 1.52 -26.48 -14.06
CA ALA A 34 0.46 -25.49 -14.21
C ALA A 34 0.95 -24.28 -15.00
N SER A 35 0.05 -23.72 -15.82
CA SER A 35 0.25 -22.47 -16.53
C SER A 35 -0.91 -21.54 -16.22
N ILE A 36 -0.65 -20.23 -16.31
CA ILE A 36 -1.67 -19.22 -16.08
C ILE A 36 -2.70 -19.34 -17.22
N PRO A 37 -3.98 -19.64 -16.91
CA PRO A 37 -5.00 -19.79 -17.93
C PRO A 37 -5.33 -18.43 -18.57
N ALA A 38 -5.61 -18.44 -19.87
CA ALA A 38 -6.01 -17.27 -20.63
C ALA A 38 -7.14 -17.65 -21.60
N PRO A 39 -8.41 -17.28 -21.31
CA PRO A 39 -8.89 -16.56 -20.12
C PRO A 39 -8.88 -17.43 -18.86
N TRP A 40 -8.94 -16.78 -17.69
CA TRP A 40 -9.20 -17.47 -16.42
C TRP A 40 -10.61 -18.09 -16.43
N PRO A 41 -10.80 -19.30 -15.85
CA PRO A 41 -12.12 -19.89 -15.70
C PRO A 41 -13.05 -19.02 -14.81
N ASP A 42 -14.35 -19.02 -15.11
CA ASP A 42 -15.33 -18.12 -14.49
C ASP A 42 -15.50 -18.27 -12.97
N ASN A 43 -15.11 -19.42 -12.41
CA ASN A 43 -15.15 -19.66 -10.97
C ASN A 43 -14.19 -18.73 -10.19
N TYR A 44 -13.14 -18.22 -10.84
CA TYR A 44 -12.20 -17.26 -10.24
C TYR A 44 -12.63 -15.80 -10.43
N SER A 45 -13.61 -15.54 -11.30
CA SER A 45 -14.09 -14.19 -11.60
C SER A 45 -14.85 -13.55 -10.42
N THR A 46 -14.86 -12.23 -10.36
CA THR A 46 -15.57 -11.48 -9.32
C THR A 46 -16.43 -10.35 -9.88
N ALA A 47 -17.51 -10.03 -9.16
CA ALA A 47 -18.31 -8.83 -9.39
C ALA A 47 -17.83 -7.63 -8.54
N PHE A 48 -16.88 -7.84 -7.63
CA PHE A 48 -16.41 -6.83 -6.68
C PHE A 48 -15.08 -6.23 -7.14
N ASN A 49 -15.07 -4.93 -7.41
CA ASN A 49 -13.92 -4.18 -7.89
C ASN A 49 -14.00 -2.70 -7.52
N ALA A 50 -13.08 -1.89 -8.04
CA ALA A 50 -13.04 -0.45 -7.78
C ALA A 50 -14.32 0.28 -8.25
N GLU A 51 -14.93 -0.17 -9.34
CA GLU A 51 -16.15 0.43 -9.92
C GLU A 51 -17.42 -0.07 -9.22
N THR A 52 -17.48 -1.35 -8.89
CA THR A 52 -18.60 -2.03 -8.22
C THR A 52 -18.16 -2.71 -6.93
N PRO A 53 -17.74 -1.95 -5.90
CA PRO A 53 -17.29 -2.52 -4.63
C PRO A 53 -18.43 -3.15 -3.84
N LEU A 54 -18.13 -4.17 -3.04
CA LEU A 54 -19.08 -4.83 -2.16
C LEU A 54 -19.50 -3.87 -1.04
N GLN A 55 -20.78 -3.50 -1.02
CA GLN A 55 -21.36 -2.66 0.04
C GLN A 55 -21.71 -3.52 1.25
N LEU A 56 -21.13 -3.20 2.41
CA LEU A 56 -21.35 -3.90 3.68
C LEU A 56 -21.19 -2.93 4.86
N ALA A 57 -21.38 -3.41 6.09
CA ALA A 57 -21.05 -2.63 7.29
C ALA A 57 -19.83 -3.24 8.00
N LEU A 58 -18.80 -2.43 8.25
CA LEU A 58 -17.67 -2.78 9.11
C LEU A 58 -17.80 -1.98 10.42
N ASN A 59 -17.82 -2.65 11.57
CA ASN A 59 -18.01 -1.99 12.88
C ASN A 59 -19.21 -1.03 12.88
N ASP A 60 -20.37 -1.49 12.40
CA ASP A 60 -21.61 -0.71 12.31
C ASP A 60 -21.54 0.54 11.42
N THR A 61 -20.47 0.68 10.62
CA THR A 61 -20.30 1.78 9.67
C THR A 61 -20.31 1.26 8.24
N ALA A 62 -21.12 1.90 7.39
CA ALA A 62 -21.20 1.56 5.97
C ALA A 62 -19.80 1.59 5.33
N ALA A 63 -19.50 0.60 4.50
CA ALA A 63 -18.22 0.44 3.85
C ALA A 63 -18.41 -0.16 2.46
N ALA A 64 -17.65 0.32 1.49
CA ALA A 64 -17.49 -0.32 0.20
C ALA A 64 -16.15 -1.03 0.18
N VAL A 65 -16.13 -2.34 -0.08
CA VAL A 65 -14.94 -3.16 0.09
C VAL A 65 -14.68 -4.00 -1.15
N TYR A 66 -13.42 -4.14 -1.54
CA TYR A 66 -13.02 -5.11 -2.56
C TYR A 66 -11.57 -5.55 -2.33
N PHE A 67 -11.21 -6.69 -2.93
CA PHE A 67 -9.83 -7.13 -3.01
C PHE A 67 -9.24 -6.86 -4.38
N SER A 68 -8.00 -6.38 -4.40
CA SER A 68 -7.16 -6.32 -5.60
C SER A 68 -6.25 -7.55 -5.70
N SER A 69 -5.65 -7.76 -6.87
CA SER A 69 -4.68 -8.85 -7.05
C SER A 69 -3.49 -8.40 -7.92
N SER A 70 -2.31 -8.93 -7.63
CA SER A 70 -1.12 -8.81 -8.46
C SER A 70 -0.53 -10.19 -8.74
N PRO A 71 0.26 -10.33 -9.82
CA PRO A 71 0.41 -9.39 -10.94
C PRO A 71 -0.79 -9.44 -11.91
N PRO A 72 -0.85 -8.59 -12.96
CA PRO A 72 -1.97 -8.58 -13.92
C PRO A 72 -2.33 -9.95 -14.51
N PRO A 73 -1.39 -10.86 -14.82
CA PRO A 73 -1.72 -12.22 -15.26
C PRO A 73 -2.50 -13.06 -14.24
N LEU A 74 -2.45 -12.75 -12.94
CA LEU A 74 -3.22 -13.43 -11.89
C LEU A 74 -4.57 -12.76 -11.61
N CYS A 75 -4.92 -11.71 -12.35
CA CYS A 75 -6.23 -11.06 -12.24
C CYS A 75 -7.25 -11.78 -13.12
N ALA A 76 -8.11 -12.59 -12.49
CA ALA A 76 -9.29 -13.15 -13.15
C ALA A 76 -10.29 -12.04 -13.56
N ALA A 77 -11.27 -12.39 -14.39
CA ALA A 77 -12.20 -11.39 -14.94
C ALA A 77 -12.93 -10.63 -13.82
N GLY A 78 -13.01 -9.30 -13.98
CA GLY A 78 -13.64 -8.39 -13.04
C GLY A 78 -12.78 -8.01 -11.83
N ARG A 79 -11.60 -8.61 -11.61
CA ARG A 79 -10.70 -8.24 -10.51
C ARG A 79 -9.87 -6.99 -10.85
N THR A 80 -9.83 -6.01 -9.95
CA THR A 80 -8.93 -4.85 -10.08
C THR A 80 -7.48 -5.26 -9.83
N GLY A 81 -6.57 -4.80 -10.69
CA GLY A 81 -5.13 -4.96 -10.48
C GLY A 81 -4.63 -4.19 -9.25
N ASP A 82 -3.69 -4.77 -8.51
CA ASP A 82 -3.18 -4.18 -7.25
C ASP A 82 -2.55 -2.80 -7.45
N LEU A 83 -1.82 -2.63 -8.56
CA LEU A 83 -1.25 -1.33 -8.92
C LEU A 83 -2.34 -0.31 -9.20
N ASP A 84 -3.32 -0.66 -10.04
CA ASP A 84 -4.39 0.27 -10.43
C ASP A 84 -5.23 0.66 -9.22
N ALA A 85 -5.52 -0.29 -8.33
CA ALA A 85 -6.15 -0.02 -7.05
C ALA A 85 -5.34 1.00 -6.25
N LEU A 86 -4.04 0.75 -6.00
CA LEU A 86 -3.19 1.67 -5.25
C LEU A 86 -3.11 3.08 -5.89
N LEU A 87 -2.86 3.16 -7.20
CA LEU A 87 -2.75 4.43 -7.92
C LEU A 87 -4.08 5.20 -7.88
N SER A 88 -5.22 4.52 -8.05
CA SER A 88 -6.54 5.15 -7.98
C SER A 88 -6.80 5.80 -6.62
N VAL A 89 -6.32 5.18 -5.53
CA VAL A 89 -6.48 5.75 -4.20
C VAL A 89 -5.57 6.97 -3.99
N ILE A 90 -4.33 6.94 -4.50
CA ILE A 90 -3.43 8.12 -4.44
C ILE A 90 -3.99 9.26 -5.29
N ASP A 91 -4.53 8.95 -6.48
CA ASP A 91 -5.11 9.94 -7.39
C ASP A 91 -6.41 10.53 -6.82
N GLY A 92 -7.19 9.76 -6.07
CA GLY A 92 -8.38 10.21 -5.37
C GLY A 92 -8.12 10.96 -4.05
N ALA A 93 -6.87 11.01 -3.56
CA ALA A 93 -6.51 11.72 -2.33
C ALA A 93 -6.56 13.25 -2.51
N GLU A 94 -7.21 13.94 -1.57
CA GLU A 94 -7.37 15.40 -1.58
C GLU A 94 -6.74 16.09 -0.36
N ALA A 95 -6.65 15.43 0.80
CA ALA A 95 -6.11 16.02 2.03
C ALA A 95 -4.74 15.47 2.38
N PHE A 96 -4.61 14.15 2.52
CA PHE A 96 -3.35 13.53 2.89
C PHE A 96 -3.18 12.09 2.42
N VAL A 97 -1.93 11.66 2.40
CA VAL A 97 -1.48 10.32 2.04
C VAL A 97 -0.46 9.88 3.08
N ASP A 98 -0.81 8.85 3.86
CA ASP A 98 0.00 8.28 4.92
C ASP A 98 0.46 6.87 4.52
N VAL A 99 1.74 6.73 4.20
CA VAL A 99 2.30 5.49 3.64
C VAL A 99 3.17 4.81 4.68
N ALA A 100 2.93 3.53 4.97
CA ALA A 100 3.81 2.70 5.80
C ALA A 100 4.23 1.42 5.04
N VAL A 101 5.47 1.42 4.54
CA VAL A 101 6.01 0.35 3.68
C VAL A 101 7.38 -0.11 4.17
N MET A 102 7.74 -1.37 3.92
CA MET A 102 9.10 -1.82 4.23
C MET A 102 10.12 -1.24 3.25
N SER A 103 9.82 -1.20 1.95
CA SER A 103 10.73 -0.69 0.94
C SER A 103 10.01 0.19 -0.07
N TYR A 104 10.62 1.35 -0.33
CA TYR A 104 10.19 2.34 -1.31
C TYR A 104 11.26 2.49 -2.38
N LEU A 105 11.05 1.88 -3.54
CA LEU A 105 11.98 1.88 -4.65
C LEU A 105 11.21 2.19 -5.94
N PRO A 106 11.37 3.40 -6.49
CA PRO A 106 10.91 3.75 -7.84
C PRO A 106 11.69 3.00 -8.95
N SER A 107 12.03 1.73 -8.74
CA SER A 107 12.73 0.84 -9.66
C SER A 107 12.30 -0.60 -9.45
N THR A 108 12.71 -1.49 -10.35
CA THR A 108 12.63 -2.93 -10.12
C THR A 108 13.74 -3.38 -9.17
N GLU A 109 13.40 -4.16 -8.15
CA GLU A 109 14.36 -4.68 -7.19
C GLU A 109 15.02 -6.00 -7.64
N PHE A 110 14.24 -6.91 -8.21
CA PHE A 110 14.63 -8.29 -8.52
C PHE A 110 14.84 -8.52 -10.02
N SER A 111 14.27 -7.67 -10.87
CA SER A 111 14.50 -7.75 -12.31
C SER A 111 15.92 -7.35 -12.70
N ARG A 112 16.46 -8.02 -13.72
CA ARG A 112 17.75 -7.71 -14.34
C ARG A 112 17.56 -7.62 -15.86
N PRO A 113 18.02 -6.55 -16.53
CA PRO A 113 18.64 -5.34 -15.94
C PRO A 113 17.66 -4.58 -15.03
N GLU A 114 18.20 -3.84 -14.06
CA GLU A 114 17.39 -2.95 -13.22
C GLU A 114 16.75 -1.87 -14.10
N ARG A 115 15.45 -1.65 -13.92
CA ARG A 115 14.68 -0.64 -14.65
C ARG A 115 14.11 0.39 -13.70
N PHE A 116 14.13 1.64 -14.11
CA PHE A 116 13.38 2.70 -13.45
C PHE A 116 11.88 2.44 -13.62
N TRP A 117 11.13 2.56 -12.53
CA TRP A 117 9.70 2.25 -12.47
C TRP A 117 9.03 3.28 -11.56
N PRO A 118 8.62 4.44 -12.09
CA PRO A 118 8.20 5.57 -11.28
C PRO A 118 6.70 5.58 -10.95
N ALA A 119 5.95 4.54 -11.29
CA ALA A 119 4.49 4.57 -11.30
C ALA A 119 3.86 5.09 -9.99
N ILE A 120 4.40 4.70 -8.83
CA ILE A 120 3.94 5.20 -7.53
C ILE A 120 4.56 6.56 -7.18
N ASP A 121 5.86 6.75 -7.41
CA ASP A 121 6.61 7.99 -7.12
C ASP A 121 6.01 9.19 -7.85
N ASP A 122 5.71 9.03 -9.15
CA ASP A 122 5.05 10.04 -9.96
C ASP A 122 3.70 10.46 -9.38
N ARG A 123 2.91 9.51 -8.86
CA ARG A 123 1.55 9.77 -8.35
C ARG A 123 1.59 10.46 -6.99
N LEU A 124 2.54 10.08 -6.13
CA LEU A 124 2.79 10.79 -4.88
C LEU A 124 3.23 12.23 -5.13
N ARG A 125 4.21 12.45 -6.02
CA ARG A 125 4.68 13.80 -6.36
C ARG A 125 3.58 14.63 -6.99
N LYS A 126 2.79 14.04 -7.89
CA LYS A 126 1.62 14.68 -8.50
C LYS A 126 0.59 15.09 -7.45
N ALA A 127 0.28 14.22 -6.49
CA ALA A 127 -0.65 14.53 -5.41
C ALA A 127 -0.19 15.74 -4.59
N VAL A 128 1.09 15.79 -4.23
CA VAL A 128 1.66 16.91 -3.47
C VAL A 128 1.66 18.20 -4.29
N VAL A 129 2.17 18.16 -5.51
CA VAL A 129 2.43 19.36 -6.32
C VAL A 129 1.16 19.93 -6.94
N GLU A 130 0.29 19.08 -7.50
CA GLU A 130 -0.89 19.56 -8.24
C GLU A 130 -2.10 19.75 -7.34
N ARG A 131 -2.20 18.98 -6.24
CA ARG A 131 -3.37 18.98 -5.35
C ARG A 131 -3.08 19.49 -3.94
N GLY A 132 -1.82 19.74 -3.59
CA GLY A 132 -1.45 20.19 -2.24
C GLY A 132 -1.67 19.14 -1.17
N VAL A 133 -1.75 17.86 -1.54
CA VAL A 133 -1.99 16.74 -0.63
C VAL A 133 -0.79 16.58 0.30
N ARG A 134 -1.04 16.48 1.61
CA ARG A 134 0.00 16.25 2.61
C ARG A 134 0.48 14.80 2.57
N LEU A 135 1.75 14.58 2.28
CA LEU A 135 2.34 13.26 2.22
C LEU A 135 3.15 12.96 3.48
N ARG A 136 2.82 11.90 4.21
CA ARG A 136 3.68 11.31 5.23
C ARG A 136 4.10 9.90 4.83
N LEU A 137 5.39 9.59 4.86
CA LEU A 137 5.90 8.28 4.47
C LEU A 137 6.84 7.70 5.53
N LEU A 138 6.48 6.52 6.02
CA LEU A 138 7.28 5.64 6.87
C LEU A 138 7.84 4.49 6.01
N ALA A 139 9.16 4.46 5.87
CA ALA A 139 9.87 3.36 5.23
C ALA A 139 10.58 2.49 6.28
N GLY A 140 10.58 1.17 6.10
CA GLY A 140 11.30 0.25 6.98
C GLY A 140 12.82 0.32 6.78
N CYS A 141 13.59 0.35 7.86
CA CYS A 141 15.04 0.15 7.77
C CYS A 141 15.53 -1.06 8.55
N TRP A 142 16.32 -1.87 7.86
CA TRP A 142 16.97 -3.04 8.42
C TRP A 142 18.25 -3.36 7.62
N ARG A 143 19.01 -4.37 8.05
CA ARG A 143 20.30 -4.76 7.48
C ARG A 143 20.24 -5.10 5.98
N HIS A 144 19.07 -5.49 5.47
CA HIS A 144 18.90 -5.90 4.07
C HIS A 144 18.16 -4.87 3.22
N SER A 145 17.75 -3.70 3.74
CA SER A 145 17.17 -2.69 2.83
C SER A 145 18.21 -2.23 1.83
N ARG A 146 17.78 -1.99 0.60
CA ARG A 146 18.64 -1.48 -0.47
C ARG A 146 19.18 -0.10 -0.12
N ALA A 147 20.47 0.13 -0.33
CA ALA A 147 21.08 1.45 -0.16
C ALA A 147 20.47 2.49 -1.12
N SER A 148 20.07 2.07 -2.32
CA SER A 148 19.43 2.93 -3.35
C SER A 148 18.08 3.51 -2.92
N MET A 149 17.41 2.92 -1.93
CA MET A 149 16.14 3.44 -1.38
C MET A 149 16.30 4.84 -0.79
N PHE A 150 17.37 5.11 -0.05
CA PHE A 150 17.49 6.37 0.69
C PHE A 150 17.68 7.60 -0.20
N PRO A 151 18.47 7.57 -1.29
CA PRO A 151 18.47 8.65 -2.27
C PRO A 151 17.07 8.99 -2.78
N PHE A 152 16.21 7.99 -3.07
CA PHE A 152 14.83 8.25 -3.51
C PHE A 152 13.98 8.86 -2.39
N LEU A 153 14.07 8.34 -1.16
CA LEU A 153 13.38 8.93 0.00
C LEU A 153 13.80 10.38 0.26
N LYS A 154 15.11 10.68 0.15
CA LYS A 154 15.63 12.05 0.25
C LYS A 154 15.14 12.94 -0.89
N SER A 155 15.10 12.42 -2.12
CA SER A 155 14.57 13.14 -3.29
C SER A 155 13.07 13.45 -3.14
N LEU A 156 12.30 12.55 -2.52
CA LEU A 156 10.89 12.79 -2.23
C LEU A 156 10.72 13.82 -1.10
N ALA A 157 11.49 13.68 -0.02
CA ALA A 157 11.48 14.64 1.10
C ALA A 157 11.90 16.06 0.66
N ALA A 158 12.82 16.18 -0.29
CA ALA A 158 13.27 17.47 -0.82
C ALA A 158 12.19 18.24 -1.62
N VAL A 159 11.05 17.60 -1.93
CA VAL A 159 9.87 18.30 -2.49
C VAL A 159 9.21 19.19 -1.43
N ALA A 160 9.40 18.89 -0.14
CA ALA A 160 8.93 19.74 0.95
C ALA A 160 9.58 21.12 0.84
N ASP A 161 8.75 22.16 0.71
CA ASP A 161 9.24 23.52 0.70
C ASP A 161 8.22 24.47 1.33
N ASN A 162 8.70 25.24 2.30
CA ASN A 162 7.89 26.22 3.04
C ASN A 162 7.42 27.37 2.15
N ARG A 163 8.09 27.66 1.02
CA ARG A 163 7.68 28.72 0.09
C ARG A 163 6.54 28.29 -0.83
N THR A 164 6.58 27.06 -1.30
CA THR A 164 5.55 26.44 -2.15
C THR A 164 4.36 25.88 -1.35
N ARG A 165 4.50 25.75 -0.02
CA ARG A 165 3.53 25.10 0.88
C ARG A 165 3.31 23.61 0.56
N TYR A 166 4.30 22.96 -0.05
CA TYR A 166 4.26 21.53 -0.26
C TYR A 166 4.59 20.82 1.05
N HIS A 167 3.62 20.07 1.58
CA HIS A 167 3.75 19.33 2.82
C HIS A 167 4.17 17.89 2.54
N VAL A 168 5.47 17.63 2.57
CA VAL A 168 6.03 16.28 2.47
C VAL A 168 6.87 16.01 3.71
N GLU A 169 6.52 14.98 4.44
CA GLU A 169 7.26 14.52 5.62
C GLU A 169 7.63 13.06 5.41
N VAL A 170 8.93 12.78 5.35
CA VAL A 170 9.43 11.41 5.23
C VAL A 170 10.06 11.06 6.57
N GLY A 171 9.25 10.43 7.43
CA GLY A 171 9.68 9.78 8.66
C GLY A 171 10.48 8.54 8.30
N GLY A 172 11.71 8.75 7.84
CA GLY A 172 12.63 7.68 7.52
C GLY A 172 12.83 6.77 8.73
N VAL A 173 12.41 5.51 8.59
CA VAL A 173 12.85 4.37 9.40
C VAL A 173 11.93 4.00 10.57
N LEU A 174 11.03 3.04 10.34
CA LEU A 174 10.61 2.12 11.41
C LEU A 174 11.71 1.05 11.59
N TYR A 175 12.26 0.96 12.80
CA TYR A 175 13.26 -0.08 13.13
C TYR A 175 12.56 -1.44 13.28
N LEU A 176 12.82 -2.35 12.35
CA LEU A 176 12.35 -3.73 12.41
C LEU A 176 13.56 -4.66 12.48
N LYS A 177 13.71 -5.42 13.58
CA LYS A 177 14.71 -6.51 13.67
C LYS A 177 14.39 -7.59 12.60
N PRO A 178 15.38 -8.34 12.07
CA PRO A 178 15.25 -9.11 10.82
C PRO A 178 14.04 -10.05 10.76
N GLY A 179 13.32 -10.01 9.63
CA GLY A 179 12.25 -10.94 9.21
C GLY A 179 11.34 -10.28 8.16
N LYS A 180 10.59 -11.10 7.39
CA LYS A 180 9.73 -10.68 6.26
C LYS A 180 8.69 -9.65 6.73
N ALA A 181 8.37 -8.62 5.93
CA ALA A 181 7.56 -7.48 6.38
C ALA A 181 6.18 -7.39 5.69
N THR A 182 5.28 -6.63 6.33
CA THR A 182 3.90 -6.38 5.90
C THR A 182 3.63 -4.88 5.70
N PHE A 183 2.59 -4.57 4.90
CA PHE A 183 2.34 -3.29 4.24
C PHE A 183 1.03 -2.66 4.72
N LEU A 184 1.05 -1.33 4.89
CA LEU A 184 -0.16 -0.56 5.11
C LEU A 184 -0.05 0.76 4.37
N CYS A 185 -1.00 1.05 3.48
CA CYS A 185 -1.14 2.39 2.90
C CYS A 185 -2.45 2.99 3.39
N ILE A 186 -2.38 4.06 4.17
CA ILE A 186 -3.54 4.80 4.62
C ILE A 186 -3.64 6.03 3.73
N LEU A 187 -4.70 6.10 2.96
CA LEU A 187 -4.95 7.23 2.08
C LEU A 187 -6.22 7.92 2.58
N ASP A 188 -6.21 9.25 2.64
CA ASP A 188 -7.34 10.02 3.14
C ASP A 188 -7.61 11.27 2.29
N SER A 189 -8.72 11.24 1.57
CA SER A 189 -9.29 12.38 0.84
C SER A 189 -10.26 13.18 1.70
N SER A 190 -10.42 14.48 1.41
CA SER A 190 -11.10 15.45 2.25
C SER A 190 -12.63 15.36 2.14
N THR A 191 -13.32 16.34 2.72
CA THR A 191 -14.73 16.33 3.12
C THR A 191 -15.69 16.59 1.95
N ASP A 192 -16.05 15.56 1.19
CA ASP A 192 -17.42 15.30 0.72
C ASP A 192 -17.43 14.06 -0.18
N PHE A 193 -18.61 13.49 -0.37
CA PHE A 193 -18.93 12.36 -1.23
C PHE A 193 -18.06 12.34 -2.52
N PRO A 194 -17.30 11.26 -2.82
CA PRO A 194 -17.58 9.84 -2.58
C PRO A 194 -16.87 9.21 -1.34
N PRO A 195 -17.17 7.94 -0.98
CA PRO A 195 -16.51 7.24 0.13
C PRO A 195 -14.97 7.10 -0.05
N ARG A 196 -14.24 7.09 1.08
CA ARG A 196 -12.77 7.19 1.16
C ARG A 196 -12.04 5.86 1.29
N ASN A 197 -11.07 5.57 0.43
CA ASN A 197 -10.40 4.28 0.35
C ASN A 197 -9.15 4.17 1.24
N SER A 198 -8.98 3.05 1.94
CA SER A 198 -7.80 2.72 2.74
C SER A 198 -7.29 1.31 2.38
N PRO A 199 -6.27 1.19 1.50
CA PRO A 199 -5.74 -0.10 1.08
C PRO A 199 -4.74 -0.72 2.07
N ALA A 200 -4.97 -1.97 2.48
CA ALA A 200 -4.02 -2.78 3.25
C ALA A 200 -3.60 -4.00 2.42
N GLY A 201 -2.30 -4.12 2.09
CA GLY A 201 -1.83 -5.10 1.10
C GLY A 201 -0.59 -5.89 1.50
N THR A 202 -0.11 -6.71 0.57
CA THR A 202 1.08 -7.57 0.76
C THR A 202 2.31 -7.12 -0.05
N SER A 203 2.23 -5.99 -0.76
CA SER A 203 3.21 -5.57 -1.78
C SER A 203 4.15 -4.45 -1.30
N ASN A 204 5.48 -4.64 -1.39
CA ASN A 204 6.45 -3.53 -1.28
C ASN A 204 6.27 -2.57 -2.47
N TRP A 205 6.74 -1.34 -2.30
CA TRP A 205 6.63 -0.33 -3.35
C TRP A 205 7.86 -0.39 -4.24
N SER A 206 7.96 -1.47 -5.01
CA SER A 206 8.90 -1.65 -6.13
C SER A 206 8.21 -2.39 -7.27
N GLY A 207 8.66 -2.19 -8.51
CA GLY A 207 7.93 -2.66 -9.70
C GLY A 207 7.68 -4.18 -9.70
N ASP A 208 8.61 -4.98 -9.19
CA ASP A 208 8.47 -6.44 -9.19
C ASP A 208 7.30 -6.96 -8.33
N TYR A 209 6.88 -6.23 -7.30
CA TYR A 209 5.74 -6.65 -6.46
C TYR A 209 4.39 -6.52 -7.17
N PHE A 210 4.30 -5.59 -8.12
CA PHE A 210 3.10 -5.35 -8.90
C PHE A 210 3.12 -6.07 -10.25
N GLU A 211 4.29 -6.26 -10.84
CA GLU A 211 4.43 -6.84 -12.19
C GLU A 211 4.67 -8.35 -12.18
N ARG A 212 5.25 -8.90 -11.11
CA ARG A 212 5.80 -10.27 -11.14
C ARG A 212 5.53 -11.11 -9.89
N THR A 213 5.10 -10.51 -8.79
CA THR A 213 4.91 -11.20 -7.51
C THR A 213 3.43 -11.31 -7.20
N ALA A 214 3.00 -12.51 -6.78
CA ALA A 214 1.64 -12.72 -6.34
C ALA A 214 1.35 -11.90 -5.08
N GLY A 215 0.26 -11.15 -5.08
CA GLY A 215 -0.13 -10.27 -3.98
C GLY A 215 -1.60 -9.92 -4.03
N SER A 216 -2.11 -9.38 -2.92
CA SER A 216 -3.47 -8.88 -2.83
C SER A 216 -3.54 -7.76 -1.79
N ALA A 217 -4.46 -6.82 -1.99
CA ALA A 217 -4.80 -5.82 -0.99
C ALA A 217 -6.30 -5.77 -0.73
N LEU A 218 -6.66 -5.55 0.53
CA LEU A 218 -7.99 -5.19 0.98
C LEU A 218 -8.15 -3.68 0.82
N VAL A 219 -9.06 -3.24 -0.04
CA VAL A 219 -9.39 -1.82 -0.20
C VAL A 219 -10.74 -1.57 0.47
N VAL A 220 -10.75 -0.67 1.45
CA VAL A 220 -11.95 -0.33 2.22
C VAL A 220 -12.28 1.15 2.05
N ALA A 221 -13.45 1.44 1.50
CA ALA A 221 -14.01 2.77 1.36
C ALA A 221 -15.01 3.05 2.49
N GLN A 222 -14.79 4.03 3.37
CA GLN A 222 -15.77 4.38 4.43
C GLN A 222 -16.12 5.88 4.44
N PRO A 223 -17.42 6.23 4.62
CA PRO A 223 -17.84 7.60 4.87
C PRO A 223 -17.53 7.99 6.33
N GLY A 224 -17.23 9.26 6.54
CA GLY A 224 -17.02 9.86 7.87
C GLY A 224 -15.69 9.54 8.58
N ALA A 225 -15.32 10.39 9.54
CA ALA A 225 -14.30 10.13 10.57
C ALA A 225 -15.02 9.67 11.85
N GLY A 226 -15.74 8.55 11.74
CA GLY A 226 -16.47 7.97 12.87
C GLY A 226 -15.53 7.25 13.83
N ALA A 227 -15.72 7.49 15.12
CA ALA A 227 -14.99 6.79 16.18
C ALA A 227 -15.17 5.26 16.02
N GLY A 228 -14.08 4.50 16.01
CA GLY A 228 -14.06 3.03 15.90
C GLY A 228 -14.15 2.46 14.48
N THR A 229 -14.23 3.29 13.43
CA THR A 229 -14.21 2.86 12.02
C THR A 229 -12.94 2.10 11.67
N PHE A 230 -12.97 1.27 10.63
CA PHE A 230 -11.77 0.58 10.15
C PHE A 230 -10.70 1.60 9.72
N ARG A 231 -11.11 2.67 9.03
CA ARG A 231 -10.25 3.79 8.65
C ARG A 231 -9.56 4.45 9.85
N GLU A 232 -10.30 4.76 10.92
CA GLU A 232 -9.70 5.40 12.10
C GLU A 232 -8.71 4.46 12.80
N ARG A 233 -9.03 3.18 12.94
CA ARG A 233 -8.10 2.20 13.53
C ARG A 233 -6.79 2.08 12.74
N LEU A 234 -6.87 2.15 11.41
CA LEU A 234 -5.67 2.21 10.58
C LEU A 234 -4.90 3.50 10.88
N ARG A 235 -5.57 4.66 10.87
CA ARG A 235 -4.95 5.95 11.14
C ARG A 235 -4.24 5.95 12.50
N ASP A 236 -4.89 5.46 13.55
CA ASP A 236 -4.30 5.34 14.89
C ASP A 236 -3.04 4.46 14.88
N ALA A 237 -3.05 3.37 14.11
CA ALA A 237 -1.89 2.51 13.97
C ALA A 237 -0.71 3.23 13.30
N PHE A 238 -0.97 4.10 12.32
CA PHE A 238 0.03 4.95 11.68
C PHE A 238 0.52 6.06 12.60
N GLU A 239 -0.38 6.80 13.26
CA GLU A 239 0.01 7.90 14.17
C GLU A 239 0.86 7.38 15.34
N ARG A 240 0.51 6.20 15.89
CA ARG A 240 1.33 5.53 16.91
C ARG A 240 2.76 5.28 16.41
N ASP A 241 2.90 4.83 15.17
CA ASP A 241 4.21 4.54 14.59
C ASP A 241 4.99 5.81 14.25
N TRP A 242 4.29 6.79 13.67
CA TRP A 242 4.81 8.08 13.28
C TRP A 242 5.38 8.84 14.47
N GLY A 243 4.63 8.90 15.58
CA GLY A 243 5.05 9.53 16.84
C GLY A 243 5.94 8.66 17.73
N SER A 244 6.34 7.47 17.27
CA SER A 244 7.18 6.57 18.08
C SER A 244 8.64 7.05 18.11
N PRO A 245 9.43 6.73 19.16
CA PRO A 245 10.86 7.02 19.21
C PRO A 245 11.70 6.22 18.19
N TYR A 246 11.04 5.31 17.47
CA TYR A 246 11.66 4.53 16.41
C TYR A 246 11.60 5.23 15.07
N SER A 247 10.65 6.15 14.85
CA SER A 247 10.54 7.00 13.66
C SER A 247 11.61 8.10 13.72
N VAL A 248 12.39 8.24 12.65
CA VAL A 248 13.46 9.24 12.53
C VAL A 248 13.24 10.05 11.26
N ASP A 249 13.74 11.28 11.20
CA ASP A 249 13.68 12.06 9.96
C ASP A 249 14.72 11.55 8.95
N ILE A 250 14.37 11.43 7.66
CA ILE A 250 15.31 10.97 6.62
C ILE A 250 16.49 11.96 6.39
N GLY A 251 16.31 13.22 6.76
CA GLY A 251 17.33 14.26 6.79
C GLY A 251 18.39 14.06 7.88
N ASP A 252 18.08 13.35 8.97
CA ASP A 252 19.03 13.02 10.03
C ASP A 252 19.83 11.75 9.70
N ALA A 253 20.77 11.90 8.75
CA ALA A 253 21.63 10.82 8.25
C ALA A 253 22.42 10.09 9.35
N GLN A 254 22.79 10.79 10.42
CA GLN A 254 23.56 10.21 11.52
C GLN A 254 22.66 9.28 12.37
N SER A 255 21.44 9.72 12.66
CA SER A 255 20.49 8.97 13.46
C SER A 255 20.00 7.71 12.77
N TRP A 256 19.67 7.76 11.47
CA TRP A 256 19.28 6.53 10.76
C TRP A 256 20.47 5.68 10.31
N GLY A 257 21.61 6.26 9.94
CA GLY A 257 22.80 5.49 9.52
C GLY A 257 23.33 4.57 10.62
N SER A 258 23.37 5.05 11.86
CA SER A 258 23.77 4.24 13.03
C SER A 258 22.79 3.11 13.35
N ARG A 259 21.49 3.30 13.07
CA ARG A 259 20.42 2.32 13.34
C ARG A 259 20.24 1.28 12.22
N CYS A 260 20.50 1.67 10.98
CA CYS A 260 20.37 0.83 9.78
C CYS A 260 21.56 -0.11 9.53
N GLY A 261 22.67 0.10 10.24
CA GLY A 261 23.96 -0.55 10.00
C GLY A 261 24.80 0.18 8.94
N PRO A 262 26.12 -0.07 8.88
CA PRO A 262 26.98 0.53 7.87
C PRO A 262 26.50 0.11 6.48
N ARG A 263 26.28 1.09 5.60
CA ARG A 263 25.94 0.90 4.19
C ARG A 263 26.96 1.62 3.34
#